data_AF-A0A4V1Q635-F1
#
_entry.id   AF-A0A4V1Q635-F1
#
_cell.length_a   1.000
_cell.length_b   1.000
_cell.length_c   1.000
_cell.angle_alpha   90.00
_cell.angle_beta   90.00
_cell.angle_gamma   90.00
#
_symmetry.space_group_name_H-M   'P 1'
#
loop_
_entity.id
_entity.type
_entity.pdbx_description
1 polymer ?
#
loop_
_entity_poly.entity_id
_entity_poly.type
_entity_poly.pdbx_seq_one_letter_code
_entity_poly.pdbx_strand_id
1 'polypeptide(L)' 'MENAHNIPPTGIRFPKYLKEIIKKAAKEEGRSLNSEVIKRIERSLKEDGFIKA' A
#
# COMPACT_ATOMS: atom_id res chain seq x y z
N MET A 1 -8.83 -5.45 -5.44
CA MET A 1 -8.04 -5.18 -6.64
C MET A 1 -8.26 -6.33 -7.59
N GLU A 2 -9.09 -6.14 -8.61
CA GLU A 2 -9.14 -7.12 -9.70
C GLU A 2 -7.80 -7.09 -10.44
N ASN A 3 -7.27 -8.27 -10.79
CA ASN A 3 -6.10 -8.45 -11.65
C ASN A 3 -4.74 -7.92 -11.14
N ALA A 4 -4.49 -7.92 -9.82
CA ALA A 4 -3.17 -7.60 -9.28
C ALA A 4 -2.04 -8.49 -9.83
N HIS A 5 -2.37 -9.70 -10.30
CA HIS A 5 -1.41 -10.62 -10.93
C HIS A 5 -0.90 -10.13 -12.30
N ASN A 6 -1.67 -9.30 -13.00
CA ASN A 6 -1.29 -8.77 -14.32
C ASN A 6 -0.42 -7.52 -14.23
N ILE A 7 -0.21 -6.97 -13.02
CA ILE A 7 0.59 -5.77 -12.81
C ILE A 7 2.02 -6.22 -12.46
N PRO A 8 3.04 -5.77 -13.22
CA PRO A 8 4.42 -6.13 -12.93
C PRO A 8 4.83 -5.56 -11.55
N PRO A 9 5.60 -6.33 -10.75
CA PRO A 9 5.97 -5.89 -9.41
C PRO A 9 6.94 -4.70 -9.46
N THR A 10 6.65 -3.65 -8.69
CA THR A 10 7.50 -2.44 -8.61
C THR A 10 8.85 -2.69 -7.92
N GLY A 11 8.98 -3.77 -7.14
CA GLY A 11 10.27 -4.16 -6.53
C GLY A 11 10.77 -3.24 -5.41
N ILE A 12 9.88 -2.67 -4.60
CA ILE A 12 10.24 -1.75 -3.51
C ILE A 12 10.83 -2.50 -2.31
N ARG A 13 11.99 -2.05 -1.81
CA ARG A 13 12.64 -2.59 -0.60
C ARG A 13 12.25 -1.78 0.63
N PHE A 14 11.45 -2.38 1.51
CA PHE A 14 11.10 -1.78 2.80
C PHE A 14 12.10 -2.18 3.89
N PRO A 15 12.58 -1.23 4.72
CA PRO A 15 13.26 -1.54 5.97
C PRO A 15 12.43 -2.47 6.85
N LYS A 16 13.09 -3.36 7.62
CA LYS A 16 12.41 -4.40 8.42
C LYS A 16 11.36 -3.82 9.37
N TYR A 17 11.72 -2.76 10.11
CA TYR A 17 10.81 -2.13 11.07
C TYR A 17 9.53 -1.61 10.40
N LEU A 18 9.68 -0.96 9.24
CA LEU A 18 8.56 -0.40 8.50
C LEU A 18 7.66 -1.50 7.94
N LYS A 19 8.26 -2.57 7.40
CA LYS A 19 7.51 -3.72 6.87
C LYS A 19 6.64 -4.38 7.95
N GLU A 20 7.15 -4.51 9.17
CA GLU A 20 6.38 -5.10 10.28
C GLU A 20 5.22 -4.20 10.73
N ILE A 21 5.42 -2.88 10.77
CA ILE A 21 4.35 -1.91 11.07
C ILE A 21 3.22 -1.99 10.03
N ILE A 22 3.58 -2.00 8.73
CA ILE A 22 2.59 -2.06 7.65
C ILE A 22 1.84 -3.41 7.69
N LYS A 23 2.52 -4.53 7.97
CA LYS A 23 1.86 -5.83 8.15
C LYS A 23 0.84 -5.81 9.28
N LYS A 24 1.19 -5.18 10.42
CA LYS A 24 0.29 -5.08 11.56
C LYS A 24 -0.96 -4.28 11.19
N ALA A 25 -0.78 -3.10 10.61
CA ALA A 25 -1.89 -2.26 10.16
C ALA A 25 -2.76 -2.94 9.11
N ALA A 26 -2.15 -3.63 8.13
CA ALA A 26 -2.88 -4.39 7.12
C ALA A 26 -3.77 -5.48 7.76
N LYS A 27 -3.25 -6.18 8.78
CA LYS A 27 -4.01 -7.20 9.52
C LYS A 27 -5.16 -6.60 10.31
N GLU A 28 -4.95 -5.46 10.97
CA GLU A 28 -5.98 -4.74 11.74
C GLU A 28 -7.12 -4.24 10.84
N GLU A 29 -6.82 -3.83 9.61
CA GLU A 29 -7.82 -3.38 8.64
C GLU A 29 -8.37 -4.51 7.73
N GLY A 30 -7.97 -5.77 7.96
CA GLY A 30 -8.43 -6.91 7.16
C GLY A 30 -7.99 -6.87 5.68
N ARG A 31 -6.86 -6.22 5.38
CA ARG A 31 -6.31 -6.06 4.03
C ARG A 31 -5.05 -6.89 3.81
N SER A 32 -4.77 -7.18 2.54
CA SER A 32 -3.46 -7.68 2.15
C SER A 32 -2.41 -6.57 2.32
N LEU A 33 -1.14 -6.97 2.52
CA LEU A 33 -0.04 -6.03 2.64
C LEU A 33 0.04 -5.08 1.43
N ASN A 34 -0.18 -5.61 0.22
CA ASN A 34 -0.15 -4.82 -1.01
C ASN A 34 -1.28 -3.77 -1.04
N SER A 35 -2.51 -4.19 -0.73
CA SER A 35 -3.65 -3.27 -0.70
C SER A 35 -3.47 -2.16 0.34
N GLU A 36 -2.87 -2.48 1.49
CA GLU A 36 -2.59 -1.50 2.54
C GLU A 36 -1.54 -0.47 2.10
N VAL A 37 -0.46 -0.92 1.47
CA VAL A 37 0.57 -0.03 0.92
C VAL A 37 -0.04 0.92 -0.12
N ILE A 38 -0.85 0.38 -1.03
CA ILE A 38 -1.47 1.17 -2.10
C ILE A 38 -2.43 2.21 -1.52
N LYS A 39 -3.33 1.83 -0.61
CA LYS A 39 -4.25 2.78 0.04
C LYS A 39 -3.52 3.90 0.77
N ARG A 40 -2.40 3.60 1.44
CA ARG A 40 -1.59 4.61 2.12
C ARG A 40 -0.94 5.58 1.12
N ILE A 41 -0.44 5.09 0.01
CA ILE A 41 0.14 5.91 -1.06
C ILE A 41 -0.94 6.77 -1.71
N GLU A 42 -2.10 6.18 -2.08
CA GLU A 42 -3.23 6.91 -2.66
C GLU A 42 -3.72 8.02 -1.72
N ARG A 43 -3.81 7.75 -0.42
CA ARG A 43 -4.17 8.75 0.58
C ARG A 43 -3.17 9.90 0.62
N SER A 44 -1.88 9.60 0.71
CA SER A 44 -0.82 10.63 0.71
C SER A 44 -0.88 11.49 -0.56
N LEU A 45 -0.97 10.85 -1.74
CA LEU A 45 -1.03 11.56 -3.01
C LEU A 45 -2.31 12.39 -3.18
N LYS A 46 -3.42 11.97 -2.54
CA LYS A 46 -4.65 12.75 -2.48
C LYS A 46 -4.52 13.96 -1.56
N GLU A 47 -3.89 13.79 -0.40
CA GLU A 47 -3.59 14.87 0.56
C GLU A 47 -2.62 15.90 -0.06
N ASP A 48 -1.64 15.43 -0.85
CA ASP A 48 -0.69 16.26 -1.59
C ASP A 48 -1.30 16.91 -2.86
N GLY A 49 -2.54 16.57 -3.23
CA GLY A 49 -3.26 17.15 -4.36
C GLY A 49 -2.94 16.55 -5.75
N PHE A 50 -2.13 15.50 -5.81
CA PHE A 50 -1.81 14.79 -7.07
C PHE A 50 -2.98 13.94 -7.60
N ILE A 51 -3.86 13.46 -6.71
CA ILE A 51 -5.07 12.73 -7.06
C ILE A 51 -6.28 13.59 -6.73
N LYS A 52 -7.05 13.99 -7.74
CA LYS A 52 -8.34 14.65 -7.54
C LYS A 52 -9.37 13.62 -7.09
N ALA A 53 -10.04 13.93 -5.98
CA ALA A 53 -11.13 13.15 -5.39
C ALA A 53 -12.30 12.96 -6.37
#